data_AF-A0A6G1IC92-F1
#
_entry.id   AF-A0A6G1IC92-F1
#
_cell.length_a   1.000
_cell.length_b   1.000
_cell.length_c   1.000
_cell.angle_alpha   90.00
_cell.angle_beta   90.00
_cell.angle_gamma   90.00
#
_symmetry.space_group_name_H-M   'P 1'
#
loop_
_entity.id
_entity.type
_entity.pdbx_description
1 polymer ?
#
loop_
_entity_poly.entity_id
_entity_poly.type
_entity_poly.pdbx_seq_one_letter_code
_entity_poly.pdbx_strand_id
1 'polypeptide(L)'
;MTREEAQKVHVRLKRLIESKTTILPETPLEHFFALVIKKFVAVDRSQAVFALSTWVNWLENTQERDVSSFTSIDEFLAHCLNNFGFPPMSAMAAYGSGIDVTAEEIAKIEGKLRPRVSRLAAFKKGLGYPVDTVTALQTIEDLSIEEARERVKSLVMKYEKEAMALADELMGPKPTLPEKVRRYVQGVYWAAGGANYWGATCLRYHSYE
;
A
#
# COMPACT_ATOMS: atom_id res chain seq x y z
N MET A 1 -11.48 -4.77 18.30
CA MET A 1 -10.40 -3.82 18.58
C MET A 1 -10.89 -2.44 18.21
N THR A 2 -10.88 -1.50 19.14
CA THR A 2 -11.24 -0.10 18.87
C THR A 2 -10.12 0.60 18.08
N ARG A 3 -10.42 1.76 17.48
CA ARG A 3 -9.41 2.58 16.79
C ARG A 3 -8.28 3.02 17.74
N GLU A 4 -8.63 3.34 18.99
CA GLU A 4 -7.68 3.70 20.03
C GLU A 4 -6.75 2.53 20.39
N GLU A 5 -7.29 1.31 20.52
CA GLU A 5 -6.49 0.11 20.75
C GLU A 5 -5.55 -0.18 19.57
N ALA A 6 -6.04 -0.05 18.34
CA ALA A 6 -5.22 -0.21 17.13
C ALA A 6 -4.08 0.82 17.08
N GLN A 7 -4.37 2.09 17.40
CA GLN A 7 -3.36 3.15 17.46
C GLN A 7 -2.28 2.87 18.50
N LYS A 8 -2.64 2.37 19.69
CA LYS A 8 -1.67 1.93 20.72
C LYS A 8 -0.75 0.83 20.18
N VAL A 9 -1.29 -0.15 19.46
CA VAL A 9 -0.48 -1.20 18.80
C VAL A 9 0.46 -0.57 17.77
N HIS A 10 -0.02 0.31 16.90
CA HIS A 10 0.79 0.95 15.85
C HIS A 10 1.96 1.74 16.44
N VAL A 11 1.72 2.53 17.48
CA VAL A 11 2.77 3.29 18.18
C VAL A 11 3.86 2.38 18.73
N ARG A 12 3.48 1.22 19.30
CA ARG A 12 4.44 0.25 19.85
C ARG A 12 5.25 -0.44 18.76
N LEU A 13 4.61 -0.87 17.67
CA LEU A 13 5.29 -1.47 16.53
C LEU A 13 6.25 -0.47 15.85
N LYS A 14 5.82 0.78 15.68
CA LYS A 14 6.68 1.88 15.20
C LYS A 14 7.93 2.02 16.07
N ARG A 15 7.76 2.11 17.39
CA ARG A 15 8.90 2.21 18.33
C ARG A 15 9.87 1.04 18.20
N LEU A 16 9.39 -0.18 17.97
CA LEU A 16 10.26 -1.34 17.75
C LEU A 16 11.08 -1.22 16.48
N ILE A 17 10.49 -0.72 15.39
CA ILE A 17 11.19 -0.47 14.12
C ILE A 17 12.26 0.60 14.31
N GLU A 18 11.89 1.77 14.83
CA GLU A 18 12.78 2.93 14.98
C GLU A 18 13.93 2.65 15.95
N SER A 19 13.65 1.94 17.05
CA SER A 19 14.65 1.53 18.02
C SER A 19 15.56 0.40 17.51
N LYS A 20 15.33 -0.12 16.31
CA LYS A 20 16.05 -1.28 15.75
C LYS A 20 16.03 -2.47 16.73
N THR A 21 14.89 -2.69 17.39
CA THR A 21 14.68 -3.73 18.42
C THR A 21 15.53 -3.61 19.69
N THR A 22 16.03 -2.42 20.02
CA THR A 22 16.70 -2.17 21.31
C THR A 22 15.71 -2.07 22.47
N ILE A 23 14.44 -1.78 22.19
CA ILE A 23 13.34 -1.84 23.16
C ILE A 23 12.89 -3.29 23.33
N LEU A 24 12.66 -3.71 24.58
CA LEU A 24 12.12 -5.03 24.90
C LEU A 24 10.64 -5.13 24.48
N PRO A 25 10.27 -6.15 23.69
CA PRO A 25 8.87 -6.47 23.43
C PRO A 25 8.11 -6.80 24.71
N GLU A 26 6.86 -6.37 24.84
CA GLU A 26 6.03 -6.70 26.02
C GLU A 26 4.79 -7.54 25.68
N THR A 27 4.45 -7.66 24.39
CA THR A 27 3.34 -8.51 23.92
C THR A 27 3.82 -9.64 23.00
N PRO A 28 3.06 -10.75 22.87
CA PRO A 28 3.38 -11.80 21.90
C PRO A 28 3.54 -11.29 20.46
N LEU A 29 2.70 -10.33 20.07
CA LEU A 29 2.78 -9.67 18.75
C LEU A 29 4.11 -8.92 18.59
N GLU A 30 4.51 -8.15 19.58
CA GLU A 30 5.79 -7.43 19.57
C GLU A 30 6.99 -8.37 19.56
N HIS A 31 6.92 -9.48 20.31
CA HIS A 31 7.97 -10.49 20.32
C HIS A 31 8.15 -11.09 18.92
N PHE A 32 7.05 -11.48 18.29
CA PHE A 32 7.07 -11.98 16.92
C PHE A 32 7.62 -10.92 15.95
N PHE A 33 7.15 -9.69 16.05
CA PHE A 33 7.55 -8.61 15.15
C PHE A 33 9.04 -8.25 15.30
N ALA A 34 9.57 -8.23 16.53
CA ALA A 34 11.00 -8.01 16.78
C ALA A 34 11.86 -9.14 16.19
N LEU A 35 11.40 -10.39 16.19
CA LEU A 35 12.09 -11.50 15.52
C LEU A 35 12.11 -11.30 14.00
N VAL A 36 10.99 -10.89 13.41
CA VAL A 36 10.91 -10.57 11.97
C VAL A 36 11.89 -9.46 11.60
N ILE A 37 11.91 -8.35 12.35
CA ILE A 37 12.85 -7.23 12.11
C ILE A 37 14.30 -7.73 12.16
N LYS A 38 14.68 -8.49 13.19
CA LYS A 38 16.05 -9.03 13.32
C LYS A 38 16.43 -9.92 12.14
N LYS A 39 15.51 -10.77 11.68
CA LYS A 39 15.75 -11.65 10.53
C LYS A 39 15.87 -10.87 9.22
N PHE A 40 15.03 -9.86 9.01
CA PHE A 40 15.13 -8.99 7.84
C PHE A 40 16.48 -8.26 7.79
N VAL A 41 16.85 -7.60 8.89
CA VAL A 41 18.11 -6.85 8.98
C VAL A 41 19.34 -7.75 8.83
N ALA A 42 19.26 -9.02 9.22
CA ALA A 42 20.36 -9.97 9.08
C ALA A 42 20.60 -10.43 7.63
N VAL A 43 19.61 -10.35 6.75
CA VAL A 43 19.73 -10.74 5.34
C VAL A 43 20.34 -9.61 4.52
N ASP A 44 19.73 -8.42 4.57
CA ASP A 44 20.26 -7.21 3.94
C ASP A 44 19.90 -6.01 4.81
N ARG A 45 20.89 -5.52 5.57
CA ARG A 45 20.69 -4.43 6.52
C ARG A 45 20.25 -3.12 5.85
N SER A 46 20.83 -2.79 4.70
CA SER A 46 20.57 -1.49 4.06
C SER A 46 19.15 -1.45 3.53
N GLN A 47 18.77 -2.47 2.73
CA GLN A 47 17.44 -2.54 2.14
C GLN A 47 16.36 -2.84 3.18
N ALA A 48 16.66 -3.63 4.22
CA ALA A 48 15.71 -3.86 5.32
C ALA A 48 15.40 -2.57 6.08
N VAL A 49 16.41 -1.75 6.40
CA VAL A 49 16.19 -0.48 7.10
C VAL A 49 15.33 0.47 6.27
N PHE A 50 15.58 0.56 4.96
CA PHE A 50 14.73 1.33 4.06
C PHE A 50 13.29 0.79 4.05
N ALA A 51 13.09 -0.51 3.80
CA ALA A 51 11.77 -1.11 3.76
C ALA A 51 11.01 -0.97 5.08
N LEU A 52 11.66 -1.17 6.23
CA LEU A 52 11.04 -0.99 7.54
C LEU A 52 10.66 0.47 7.81
N SER A 53 11.40 1.45 7.28
CA SER A 53 11.04 2.87 7.44
C SER A 53 9.72 3.22 6.73
N THR A 54 9.39 2.57 5.62
CA THR A 54 8.10 2.79 4.94
C THR A 54 6.93 2.16 5.69
N TRP A 55 7.17 1.12 6.52
CA TRP A 55 6.17 0.60 7.46
C TRP A 55 5.85 1.61 8.58
N VAL A 56 6.84 2.35 9.09
CA VAL A 56 6.61 3.38 10.10
C VAL A 56 5.62 4.43 9.59
N ASN A 57 5.86 4.97 8.39
CA ASN A 57 4.96 5.93 7.77
C ASN A 57 3.54 5.35 7.61
N TRP A 58 3.42 4.10 7.18
CA TRP A 58 2.11 3.47 7.02
C TRP A 58 1.35 3.28 8.35
N LEU A 59 2.04 2.88 9.41
CA LEU A 59 1.46 2.71 10.75
C LEU A 59 0.90 4.02 11.33
N GLU A 60 1.51 5.16 10.99
CA GLU A 60 1.02 6.49 11.37
C GLU A 60 -0.24 6.90 10.61
N ASN A 61 -0.31 6.56 9.31
CA ASN A 61 -1.38 7.01 8.42
C ASN A 61 -2.66 6.16 8.49
N THR A 62 -2.54 4.89 8.89
CA THR A 62 -3.62 3.89 8.76
C THR A 62 -4.90 4.17 9.54
N GLN A 63 -4.80 5.01 10.57
CA GLN A 63 -5.92 5.35 11.46
C GLN A 63 -6.02 6.87 11.66
N GLU A 64 -5.51 7.67 10.73
CA GLU A 64 -5.48 9.13 10.88
C GLU A 64 -6.85 9.77 10.64
N ARG A 65 -7.62 9.27 9.67
CA ARG A 65 -8.86 9.89 9.18
C ARG A 65 -9.99 8.89 9.00
N ASP A 66 -11.22 9.35 9.26
CA ASP A 66 -12.44 8.62 8.91
C ASP A 66 -12.99 9.10 7.55
N VAL A 67 -13.80 8.27 6.91
CA VAL A 67 -14.44 8.58 5.61
C VAL A 67 -15.23 9.89 5.66
N SER A 68 -15.93 10.15 6.76
CA SER A 68 -16.73 11.37 6.95
C SER A 68 -15.90 12.65 7.03
N SER A 69 -14.56 12.54 7.15
CA SER A 69 -13.67 13.71 7.20
C SER A 69 -13.23 14.21 5.82
N PHE A 70 -13.57 13.51 4.73
CA PHE A 70 -13.18 13.91 3.37
C PHE A 70 -14.28 14.71 2.71
N THR A 71 -13.92 15.74 1.94
CA THR A 71 -14.88 16.59 1.21
C THR A 71 -15.00 16.22 -0.27
N SER A 72 -14.15 15.32 -0.77
CA SER A 72 -14.18 14.86 -2.15
C SER A 72 -13.57 13.46 -2.29
N ILE A 73 -13.97 12.74 -3.34
CA ILE A 73 -13.38 11.44 -3.66
C ILE A 73 -11.91 11.54 -4.05
N ASP A 74 -11.49 12.61 -4.72
CA ASP A 74 -10.08 12.80 -5.05
C ASP A 74 -9.21 12.96 -3.79
N GLU A 75 -9.71 13.66 -2.77
CA GLU A 75 -9.04 13.78 -1.47
C GLU A 75 -8.95 12.42 -0.75
N PHE A 76 -10.07 11.69 -0.72
CA PHE A 76 -10.12 10.33 -0.17
C PHE A 76 -9.12 9.40 -0.87
N LEU A 77 -9.11 9.39 -2.20
CA LEU A 77 -8.20 8.58 -3.00
C LEU A 77 -6.74 9.00 -2.81
N ALA A 78 -6.46 10.29 -2.58
CA ALA A 78 -5.11 10.77 -2.27
C ALA A 78 -4.63 10.27 -0.89
N HIS A 79 -5.49 10.29 0.12
CA HIS A 79 -5.17 9.70 1.43
C HIS A 79 -4.92 8.19 1.34
N CYS A 80 -5.75 7.50 0.57
CA CYS A 80 -5.63 6.08 0.27
C CYS A 80 -4.25 5.67 -0.31
N LEU A 81 -3.56 6.56 -1.05
CA LEU A 81 -2.20 6.28 -1.56
C LEU A 81 -1.18 6.04 -0.44
N ASN A 82 -1.42 6.60 0.75
CA ASN A 82 -0.58 6.42 1.95
C ASN A 82 -1.14 5.35 2.89
N ASN A 83 -2.47 5.17 2.92
CA ASN A 83 -3.15 4.27 3.85
C ASN A 83 -3.25 2.81 3.34
N PHE A 84 -3.25 2.54 2.03
CA PHE A 84 -3.35 1.16 1.51
C PHE A 84 -2.06 0.35 1.55
N GLY A 85 -1.02 0.85 2.22
CA GLY A 85 0.23 0.11 2.37
C GLY A 85 1.05 0.05 1.08
N PHE A 86 0.82 0.96 0.13
CA PHE A 86 1.65 1.05 -1.07
C PHE A 86 3.14 1.28 -0.73
N PRO A 87 3.52 2.22 0.17
CA PRO A 87 4.93 2.41 0.52
C PRO A 87 5.62 1.16 1.10
N PRO A 88 5.05 0.44 2.09
CA PRO A 88 5.64 -0.82 2.53
C PRO A 88 5.62 -1.90 1.45
N MET A 89 4.54 -2.02 0.67
CA MET A 89 4.46 -3.01 -0.41
C MET A 89 5.55 -2.81 -1.47
N SER A 90 5.77 -1.59 -1.95
CA SER A 90 6.76 -1.30 -3.00
C SER A 90 8.19 -1.50 -2.49
N ALA A 91 8.49 -1.08 -1.27
CA ALA A 91 9.81 -1.29 -0.67
C ALA A 91 10.09 -2.77 -0.38
N MET A 92 9.08 -3.53 0.07
CA MET A 92 9.20 -4.97 0.29
C MET A 92 9.35 -5.74 -1.03
N ALA A 93 8.72 -5.28 -2.12
CA ALA A 93 8.93 -5.88 -3.45
C ALA A 93 10.38 -5.73 -3.91
N ALA A 94 11.00 -4.57 -3.67
CA ALA A 94 12.42 -4.35 -3.95
C ALA A 94 13.32 -5.26 -3.10
N TYR A 95 13.09 -5.26 -1.79
CA TYR A 95 13.83 -6.07 -0.82
C TYR A 95 13.74 -7.57 -1.14
N GLY A 96 12.53 -8.10 -1.30
CA GLY A 96 12.30 -9.53 -1.57
C GLY A 96 12.85 -10.01 -2.92
N SER A 97 13.05 -9.08 -3.86
CA SER A 97 13.60 -9.38 -5.19
C SER A 97 15.11 -9.14 -5.30
N GLY A 98 15.78 -8.75 -4.20
CA GLY A 98 17.20 -8.40 -4.18
C GLY A 98 17.54 -7.26 -5.14
N ILE A 99 16.61 -6.30 -5.33
CA ILE A 99 16.81 -5.17 -6.22
C ILE A 99 17.48 -4.05 -5.43
N ASP A 100 18.72 -3.71 -5.77
CA ASP A 100 19.48 -2.61 -5.17
C ASP A 100 19.12 -1.25 -5.83
N VAL A 101 17.89 -0.82 -5.58
CA VAL A 101 17.39 0.51 -5.97
C VAL A 101 17.51 1.45 -4.77
N THR A 102 18.06 2.63 -5.01
CA THR A 102 18.24 3.66 -3.98
C THR A 102 16.95 4.46 -3.76
N ALA A 103 16.83 5.10 -2.59
CA ALA A 103 15.70 5.98 -2.29
C ALA A 103 15.60 7.15 -3.29
N GLU A 104 16.75 7.68 -3.73
CA GLU A 104 16.83 8.76 -4.73
C GLU A 104 16.33 8.30 -6.11
N GLU A 105 16.61 7.06 -6.49
CA GLU A 105 16.11 6.48 -7.73
C GLU A 105 14.61 6.22 -7.68
N ILE A 106 14.08 5.73 -6.55
CA ILE A 106 12.65 5.59 -6.33
C ILE A 106 11.97 6.97 -6.42
N ALA A 107 12.51 7.98 -5.72
CA ALA A 107 11.93 9.33 -5.69
C ALA A 107 11.75 9.94 -7.08
N LYS A 108 12.67 9.66 -8.02
CA LYS A 108 12.59 10.15 -9.42
C LYS A 108 11.41 9.58 -10.21
N ILE A 109 10.93 8.39 -9.85
CA ILE A 109 9.82 7.72 -10.54
C ILE A 109 8.52 7.72 -9.73
N GLU A 110 8.59 7.94 -8.42
CA GLU A 110 7.46 7.72 -7.51
C GLU A 110 6.31 8.67 -7.81
N GLY A 111 6.60 9.94 -8.13
CA GLY A 111 5.59 10.92 -8.50
C GLY A 111 4.73 10.53 -9.71
N LYS A 112 5.27 9.72 -10.62
CA LYS A 112 4.52 9.15 -11.76
C LYS A 112 3.88 7.81 -11.42
N LEU A 113 4.66 6.91 -10.80
CA LEU A 113 4.28 5.53 -10.56
C LEU A 113 3.17 5.41 -9.52
N ARG A 114 3.32 6.12 -8.39
CA ARG A 114 2.47 5.94 -7.23
C ARG A 114 1.02 6.34 -7.50
N PRO A 115 0.69 7.53 -8.05
CA PRO A 115 -0.72 7.90 -8.27
C PRO A 115 -1.44 6.94 -9.22
N ARG A 116 -0.75 6.33 -10.18
CA ARG A 116 -1.35 5.46 -11.19
C ARG A 116 -1.47 4.00 -10.74
N VAL A 117 -0.49 3.50 -10.00
CA VAL A 117 -0.48 2.09 -9.55
C VAL A 117 -1.18 1.91 -8.20
N SER A 118 -1.00 2.80 -7.23
CA SER A 118 -1.63 2.64 -5.92
C SER A 118 -3.15 2.84 -5.95
N ARG A 119 -3.66 3.62 -6.91
CA ARG A 119 -5.10 3.74 -7.15
C ARG A 119 -5.73 2.42 -7.57
N LEU A 120 -5.02 1.54 -8.27
CA LEU A 120 -5.52 0.18 -8.57
C LEU A 120 -5.82 -0.63 -7.30
N ALA A 121 -4.94 -0.52 -6.31
CA ALA A 121 -5.06 -1.25 -5.05
C ALA A 121 -6.15 -0.69 -4.12
N ALA A 122 -6.63 0.54 -4.37
CA ALA A 122 -7.61 1.24 -3.53
C ALA A 122 -9.06 0.77 -3.72
N PHE A 123 -9.35 0.02 -4.78
CA PHE A 123 -10.70 -0.43 -5.11
C PHE A 123 -10.92 -1.88 -4.67
N LYS A 124 -11.13 -2.10 -3.37
CA LYS A 124 -11.62 -3.38 -2.86
C LYS A 124 -13.11 -3.28 -2.56
N LYS A 125 -13.88 -4.29 -3.00
CA LYS A 125 -15.30 -4.44 -2.65
C LYS A 125 -15.44 -4.84 -1.18
N GLY A 126 -16.51 -4.32 -0.59
CA GLY A 126 -16.81 -4.37 0.83
C GLY A 126 -16.86 -5.77 1.40
N LEU A 127 -16.39 -5.86 2.64
CA LEU A 127 -16.89 -6.66 3.75
C LEU A 127 -15.90 -6.43 4.90
N GLY A 128 -16.19 -5.42 5.73
CA GLY A 128 -15.57 -5.27 7.06
C GLY A 128 -14.38 -4.31 7.20
N TYR A 129 -14.09 -3.45 6.21
CA TYR A 129 -13.18 -2.31 6.42
C TYR A 129 -13.99 -1.01 6.61
N PRO A 130 -13.73 -0.20 7.65
CA PRO A 130 -14.45 1.06 7.89
C PRO A 130 -14.24 2.14 6.81
N VAL A 131 -13.33 1.90 5.86
CA VAL A 131 -12.81 2.88 4.89
C VAL A 131 -12.62 2.18 3.55
N ASP A 132 -13.71 1.87 2.84
CA ASP A 132 -13.66 1.41 1.45
C ASP A 132 -14.24 2.45 0.49
N THR A 133 -13.85 2.37 -0.79
CA THR A 133 -14.21 3.38 -1.78
C THR A 133 -15.70 3.43 -2.09
N VAL A 134 -16.44 2.32 -1.90
CA VAL A 134 -17.91 2.30 -2.07
C VAL A 134 -18.54 3.14 -0.96
N THR A 135 -18.15 2.88 0.30
CA THR A 135 -18.60 3.64 1.47
C THR A 135 -18.25 5.11 1.35
N ALA A 136 -17.06 5.43 0.84
CA ALA A 136 -16.65 6.81 0.57
C ALA A 136 -17.55 7.49 -0.46
N LEU A 137 -17.90 6.81 -1.56
CA LEU A 137 -18.82 7.35 -2.56
C LEU A 137 -20.22 7.58 -2.03
N GLN A 138 -20.75 6.64 -1.23
CA GLN A 138 -22.05 6.82 -0.59
C GLN A 138 -22.04 7.99 0.40
N THR A 139 -20.94 8.18 1.13
CA THR A 139 -20.84 9.23 2.17
C THR A 139 -20.57 10.61 1.57
N ILE A 140 -19.68 10.70 0.59
CA ILE A 140 -19.16 11.97 0.05
C ILE A 140 -20.02 12.47 -1.11
N GLU A 141 -20.50 11.57 -1.97
CA GLU A 141 -21.26 11.92 -3.18
C GLU A 141 -22.75 11.54 -3.08
N ASP A 142 -23.23 11.04 -1.94
CA ASP A 142 -24.62 10.64 -1.69
C ASP A 142 -25.17 9.63 -2.72
N LEU A 143 -24.30 8.73 -3.20
CA LEU A 143 -24.68 7.71 -4.17
C LEU A 143 -25.38 6.52 -3.51
N SER A 144 -26.31 5.88 -4.23
CA SER A 144 -26.76 4.53 -3.87
C SER A 144 -25.62 3.52 -3.93
N ILE A 145 -25.79 2.35 -3.31
CA ILE A 145 -24.77 1.30 -3.33
C ILE A 145 -24.53 0.78 -4.76
N GLU A 146 -25.55 0.70 -5.60
CA GLU A 146 -25.46 0.33 -7.01
C GLU A 146 -24.66 1.38 -7.79
N GLU A 147 -25.00 2.66 -7.67
CA GLU A 147 -24.28 3.76 -8.33
C GLU A 147 -22.82 3.85 -7.88
N ALA A 148 -22.57 3.72 -6.58
CA ALA A 148 -21.22 3.69 -6.02
C ALA A 148 -20.39 2.53 -6.57
N ARG A 149 -21.00 1.33 -6.73
CA ARG A 149 -20.32 0.17 -7.33
C ARG A 149 -19.99 0.40 -8.81
N GLU A 150 -20.91 0.96 -9.60
CA GLU A 150 -20.64 1.29 -11.01
C GLU A 150 -19.58 2.40 -11.15
N ARG A 151 -19.61 3.37 -10.23
CA ARG A 151 -18.60 4.43 -10.17
C ARG A 151 -17.22 3.87 -9.82
N VAL A 152 -17.13 2.95 -8.86
CA VAL A 152 -15.89 2.21 -8.55
C VAL A 152 -15.38 1.45 -9.76
N LYS A 153 -16.22 0.69 -10.47
CA LYS A 153 -15.82 -0.02 -11.70
C LYS A 153 -15.23 0.93 -12.73
N SER A 154 -15.88 2.08 -12.94
CA SER A 154 -15.42 3.10 -13.89
C SER A 154 -14.06 3.69 -13.51
N LEU A 155 -13.85 3.96 -12.22
CA LEU A 155 -12.57 4.43 -11.70
C LEU A 155 -11.46 3.38 -11.86
N VAL A 156 -11.73 2.12 -11.54
CA VAL A 156 -10.78 1.02 -11.74
C VAL A 156 -10.33 0.95 -13.19
N MET A 157 -11.27 0.87 -14.14
CA MET A 157 -10.94 0.78 -15.57
C MET A 157 -10.12 1.99 -16.05
N LYS A 158 -10.44 3.19 -15.56
CA LYS A 158 -9.66 4.40 -15.86
C LYS A 158 -8.23 4.26 -15.36
N TYR A 159 -8.02 3.89 -14.10
CA TYR A 159 -6.68 3.79 -13.52
C TYR A 159 -5.89 2.61 -14.07
N GLU A 160 -6.53 1.51 -14.48
CA GLU A 160 -5.88 0.40 -15.18
C GLU A 160 -5.30 0.88 -16.50
N LYS A 161 -6.09 1.64 -17.27
CA LYS A 161 -5.62 2.24 -18.52
C LYS A 161 -4.44 3.20 -18.30
N GLU A 162 -4.51 4.06 -17.29
CA GLU A 162 -3.42 4.98 -16.95
C GLU A 162 -2.15 4.24 -16.49
N ALA A 163 -2.31 3.16 -15.71
CA ALA A 163 -1.21 2.34 -15.23
C ALA A 163 -0.57 1.57 -16.39
N MET A 164 -1.33 0.99 -17.31
CA MET A 164 -0.79 0.30 -18.50
C MET A 164 -0.04 1.27 -19.41
N ALA A 165 -0.60 2.46 -19.67
CA ALA A 165 0.08 3.47 -20.48
C ALA A 165 1.42 3.90 -19.86
N LEU A 166 1.49 4.03 -18.53
CA LEU A 166 2.75 4.29 -17.84
C LEU A 166 3.71 3.09 -17.91
N ALA A 167 3.21 1.86 -17.85
CA ALA A 167 4.05 0.67 -18.01
C ALA A 167 4.72 0.66 -19.39
N ASP A 168 3.98 1.00 -20.44
CA ASP A 168 4.52 1.12 -21.79
C ASP A 168 5.55 2.25 -21.89
N GLU A 169 5.31 3.40 -21.25
CA GLU A 169 6.27 4.52 -21.17
C GLU A 169 7.58 4.10 -20.49
N LEU A 170 7.51 3.40 -19.35
CA LEU A 170 8.67 3.11 -18.50
C LEU A 170 9.41 1.82 -18.87
N MET A 171 8.69 0.82 -19.37
CA MET A 171 9.19 -0.55 -19.58
C MET A 171 9.05 -1.02 -21.04
N GLY A 172 8.54 -0.18 -21.94
CA GLY A 172 8.40 -0.48 -23.36
C GLY A 172 9.74 -0.74 -24.08
N PRO A 173 9.70 -0.98 -25.40
CA PRO A 173 10.86 -1.46 -26.18
C PRO A 173 12.04 -0.48 -26.23
N LYS A 174 11.84 0.79 -25.86
CA LYS A 174 12.90 1.81 -25.75
C LYS A 174 12.95 2.34 -24.32
N PRO A 175 13.51 1.55 -23.37
CA PRO A 175 13.54 1.94 -21.97
C PRO A 175 14.41 3.17 -21.75
N THR A 176 13.88 4.17 -21.06
CA THR A 176 14.63 5.36 -20.63
C THR A 176 15.21 5.22 -19.23
N LEU A 177 14.72 4.25 -18.45
CA LEU A 177 15.14 3.98 -17.09
C LEU A 177 16.30 2.97 -17.02
N PRO A 178 17.23 3.12 -16.05
CA PRO A 178 18.22 2.10 -15.74
C PRO A 178 17.56 0.75 -15.43
N GLU A 179 18.23 -0.35 -15.77
CA GLU A 179 17.68 -1.71 -15.64
C GLU A 179 17.15 -2.01 -14.23
N LYS A 180 17.90 -1.67 -13.19
CA LYS A 180 17.49 -1.91 -11.80
C LYS A 180 16.21 -1.14 -11.42
N VAL A 181 16.04 0.08 -11.95
CA VAL A 181 14.82 0.88 -11.74
C VAL A 181 13.65 0.26 -12.50
N ARG A 182 13.87 -0.29 -13.70
CA ARG A 182 12.83 -1.03 -14.43
C ARG A 182 12.39 -2.28 -13.70
N ARG A 183 13.33 -3.05 -13.15
CA ARG A 183 13.01 -4.23 -12.32
C ARG A 183 12.20 -3.84 -11.09
N TYR A 184 12.52 -2.71 -10.46
CA TYR A 184 11.71 -2.17 -9.37
C TYR A 184 10.28 -1.84 -9.84
N VAL A 185 10.14 -1.08 -10.93
CA VAL A 185 8.84 -0.71 -11.51
C VAL A 185 8.02 -1.97 -11.82
N GLN A 186 8.63 -2.96 -12.48
CA GLN A 186 8.02 -4.26 -12.77
C GLN A 186 7.50 -4.95 -11.50
N GLY A 187 8.32 -4.97 -10.43
CA GLY A 187 7.93 -5.54 -9.14
C GLY A 187 6.71 -4.84 -8.52
N VAL A 188 6.64 -3.51 -8.64
CA VAL A 188 5.48 -2.72 -8.18
C VAL A 188 4.21 -3.06 -8.96
N TYR A 189 4.31 -3.21 -10.29
CA TYR A 189 3.18 -3.65 -11.12
C TYR A 189 2.73 -5.08 -10.77
N TRP A 190 3.67 -6.00 -10.55
CA TRP A 190 3.33 -7.35 -10.11
C TRP A 190 2.65 -7.38 -8.75
N ALA A 191 3.10 -6.57 -7.80
CA ALA A 191 2.47 -6.48 -6.50
C ALA A 191 1.04 -5.91 -6.59
N ALA A 192 0.82 -4.87 -7.41
CA ALA A 192 -0.52 -4.32 -7.64
C ALA A 192 -1.45 -5.30 -8.38
N GLY A 193 -0.99 -5.89 -9.49
CA GLY A 193 -1.76 -6.88 -10.26
C GLY A 193 -2.05 -8.14 -9.44
N GLY A 194 -1.07 -8.62 -8.67
CA GLY A 194 -1.23 -9.74 -7.74
C GLY A 194 -2.23 -9.44 -6.63
N ALA A 195 -2.22 -8.22 -6.08
CA ALA A 195 -3.22 -7.79 -5.09
C ALA A 195 -4.65 -7.78 -5.66
N ASN A 196 -4.83 -7.37 -6.92
CA ASN A 196 -6.11 -7.41 -7.60
C ASN A 196 -6.58 -8.86 -7.85
N TYR A 197 -5.69 -9.71 -8.37
CA TYR A 197 -5.98 -11.13 -8.58
C TYR A 197 -6.35 -11.84 -7.28
N TRP A 198 -5.56 -11.63 -6.22
CA TRP A 198 -5.85 -12.18 -4.90
C TRP A 198 -7.17 -11.65 -4.34
N GLY A 199 -7.46 -10.36 -4.50
CA GLY A 199 -8.75 -9.78 -4.11
C GLY A 199 -9.94 -10.45 -4.82
N ALA A 200 -9.79 -10.76 -6.11
CA ALA A 200 -10.83 -11.39 -6.92
C ALA A 200 -11.02 -12.89 -6.65
N THR A 201 -10.07 -13.56 -5.99
CA THR A 201 -10.06 -15.03 -5.85
C THR A 201 -9.95 -15.55 -4.42
N CYS A 202 -9.56 -14.70 -3.46
CA CYS A 202 -9.29 -15.15 -2.10
C CYS A 202 -10.58 -15.42 -1.30
N LEU A 203 -10.68 -16.62 -0.72
CA LEU A 203 -11.76 -17.03 0.18
C LEU A 203 -12.05 -16.01 1.29
N ARG A 204 -11.06 -15.24 1.76
CA ARG A 204 -11.27 -14.18 2.76
C ARG A 204 -12.43 -13.23 2.36
N TYR A 205 -12.61 -12.98 1.06
CA TYR A 205 -13.62 -12.07 0.54
C TYR A 205 -14.84 -12.78 -0.06
N HIS A 206 -14.70 -14.06 -0.42
CA HIS A 206 -15.73 -14.83 -1.15
C HIS A 206 -16.32 -15.99 -0.35
N SER A 207 -15.93 -16.18 0.92
CA SER A 207 -16.42 -17.28 1.78
C SER A 207 -17.70 -16.96 2.55
N TYR A 208 -18.18 -15.71 2.48
CA TYR A 208 -19.38 -15.24 3.17
C TYR A 208 -20.51 -14.85 2.18
N GLU A 209 -20.39 -15.26 0.92
CA GLU A 209 -21.46 -15.18 -0.08
C GLU A 209 -22.26 -16.50 -0.12
#